data_AF-A0A7W7CAS4-F1
#
_entry.id   AF-A0A7W7CAS4-F1
#
_cell.length_a   1.000
_cell.length_b   1.000
_cell.length_c   1.000
_cell.angle_alpha   90.00
_cell.angle_beta   90.00
_cell.angle_gamma   90.00
#
_symmetry.space_group_name_H-M   'P 1'
#
loop_
_entity.id
_entity.type
_entity.pdbx_description
1 polymer ?
#
loop_
_entity_poly.entity_id
_entity_poly.type
_entity_poly.pdbx_seq_one_letter_code
_entity_poly.pdbx_strand_id
1 'polypeptide(L)'
;MTASSAPTTVTTPPPGQRPGTIRLAAGGSARLVRREITPDGTLPIPESLDEAAWWGVGLGAPNGAAVLSGHVNWRGRTGPFDELWRAERGQPVTISDAAGLRWTYRVTEILTLHKDELPRHAERLFNARGPHRVVLVTCGGDFVGGTDGYRDNRIVVAEPVSPQAHLN
;
A
#
# COMPACT_ATOMS: atom_id res chain seq x y z
N MET A 1 -49.74 4.68 -11.10
CA MET A 1 -48.52 4.06 -10.54
C MET A 1 -47.39 5.07 -10.69
N THR A 2 -47.08 5.83 -9.65
CA THR A 2 -45.97 6.80 -9.67
C THR A 2 -44.75 6.14 -9.02
N ALA A 3 -43.75 5.79 -9.82
CA ALA A 3 -42.46 5.35 -9.30
C ALA A 3 -41.69 6.59 -8.81
N SER A 4 -41.44 6.66 -7.50
CA SER A 4 -40.58 7.66 -6.89
C SER A 4 -39.14 7.21 -7.01
N SER A 5 -38.36 7.85 -7.88
CA SER A 5 -36.92 7.65 -7.96
C SER A 5 -36.27 8.41 -6.80
N ALA A 6 -35.84 7.70 -5.76
CA ALA A 6 -35.03 8.29 -4.70
C ALA A 6 -33.62 8.64 -5.25
N PRO A 7 -33.08 9.83 -4.98
CA PRO A 7 -31.69 10.14 -5.30
C PRO A 7 -30.79 9.23 -4.44
N THR A 8 -29.92 8.45 -5.07
CA THR A 8 -28.85 7.74 -4.38
C THR A 8 -27.86 8.79 -3.90
N THR A 9 -27.96 9.20 -2.64
CA THR A 9 -26.92 9.97 -1.98
C THR A 9 -25.65 9.13 -1.97
N VAL A 10 -24.66 9.53 -2.77
CA VAL A 10 -23.30 8.99 -2.70
C VAL A 10 -22.69 9.53 -1.41
N THR A 11 -22.95 8.84 -0.30
CA THR A 11 -22.35 9.18 0.99
C THR A 11 -20.85 8.98 0.87
N THR A 12 -20.08 10.08 0.95
CA THR A 12 -18.63 10.00 1.02
C THR A 12 -18.25 9.09 2.19
N PRO A 13 -17.39 8.10 1.98
CA PRO A 13 -17.09 7.10 2.99
C PRO A 13 -16.35 7.75 4.17
N PRO A 14 -16.59 7.30 5.41
CA PRO A 14 -15.85 7.83 6.54
C PRO A 14 -14.34 7.57 6.37
N PRO A 15 -13.46 8.48 6.80
CA PRO A 15 -12.02 8.29 6.73
C PRO A 15 -11.56 7.11 7.59
N GLY A 16 -10.42 6.51 7.25
CA GLY A 16 -9.80 5.44 8.02
C GLY A 16 -10.37 4.04 7.72
N GLN A 17 -10.87 3.82 6.50
CA GLN A 17 -11.40 2.52 6.11
C GLN A 17 -10.33 1.43 6.14
N ARG A 18 -10.73 0.21 6.51
CA ARG A 18 -9.83 -0.94 6.52
C ARG A 18 -9.50 -1.34 5.08
N PRO A 19 -8.22 -1.31 4.67
CA PRO A 19 -7.82 -1.81 3.36
C PRO A 19 -8.17 -3.28 3.19
N GLY A 20 -8.73 -3.63 2.04
CA GLY A 20 -9.14 -4.98 1.68
C GLY A 20 -8.27 -5.59 0.57
N THR A 21 -8.07 -4.88 -0.54
CA THR A 21 -7.30 -5.41 -1.68
C THR A 21 -6.57 -4.29 -2.41
N ILE A 22 -5.30 -4.50 -2.75
CA ILE A 22 -4.52 -3.60 -3.60
C ILE A 22 -4.48 -4.10 -5.05
N ARG A 23 -4.48 -3.15 -5.98
CA ARG A 23 -4.21 -3.33 -7.42
C ARG A 23 -3.12 -2.35 -7.85
N LEU A 24 -2.06 -2.90 -8.40
CA LEU A 24 -0.93 -2.17 -8.97
C LEU A 24 -1.15 -1.97 -10.48
N ALA A 25 -0.35 -1.09 -11.10
CA ALA A 25 -0.55 -0.59 -12.45
C ALA A 25 -0.45 -1.67 -13.54
N ALA A 26 0.46 -2.64 -13.40
CA ALA A 26 0.66 -3.76 -14.31
C ALA A 26 -0.21 -4.98 -13.96
N GLY A 27 -1.17 -4.82 -13.04
CA GLY A 27 -2.19 -5.83 -12.72
C GLY A 27 -1.91 -6.67 -11.48
N GLY A 28 -0.74 -6.50 -10.84
CA GLY A 28 -0.42 -7.13 -9.56
C GLY A 28 -1.50 -6.87 -8.51
N SER A 29 -1.89 -7.89 -7.75
CA SER A 29 -2.90 -7.75 -6.72
C SER A 29 -2.64 -8.63 -5.51
N ALA A 30 -2.96 -8.09 -4.34
CA ALA A 30 -2.88 -8.81 -3.08
C ALA A 30 -4.03 -8.39 -2.16
N ARG A 31 -4.50 -9.33 -1.34
CA ARG A 31 -5.38 -9.05 -0.21
C ARG A 31 -4.56 -8.41 0.91
N LEU A 32 -5.11 -7.37 1.51
CA LEU A 32 -4.45 -6.65 2.59
C LEU A 32 -4.88 -7.22 3.94
N VAL A 33 -3.90 -7.63 4.75
CA VAL A 33 -4.14 -8.23 6.06
C VAL A 33 -3.50 -7.37 7.12
N ARG A 34 -4.29 -6.93 8.10
CA ARG A 34 -3.79 -6.14 9.23
C ARG A 34 -2.72 -6.94 9.98
N ARG A 35 -1.57 -6.31 10.21
CA ARG A 35 -0.48 -6.83 11.05
C ARG A 35 -0.02 -5.73 12.00
N GLU A 36 0.59 -6.14 13.10
CA GLU A 36 1.26 -5.24 14.04
C GLU A 36 2.77 -5.40 13.92
N ILE A 37 3.48 -4.34 14.28
CA ILE A 37 4.93 -4.36 14.38
C ILE A 37 5.33 -5.26 15.56
N THR A 38 6.28 -6.15 15.33
CA THR A 38 6.85 -7.02 16.37
C THR A 38 7.77 -6.21 17.30
N PRO A 39 8.12 -6.72 18.49
CA PRO A 39 8.98 -6.00 19.43
C PRO A 39 10.35 -5.59 18.87
N ASP A 40 10.85 -6.32 17.88
CA ASP A 40 12.09 -6.03 17.13
C ASP A 40 11.92 -4.98 16.01
N GLY A 41 10.73 -4.40 15.86
CA GLY A 41 10.47 -3.33 14.89
C GLY A 41 10.10 -3.81 13.50
N THR A 42 9.82 -5.11 13.33
CA THR A 42 9.55 -5.72 12.02
C THR A 42 8.04 -5.81 11.75
N LEU A 43 7.64 -5.59 10.49
CA LEU A 43 6.27 -5.87 10.04
C LEU A 43 6.21 -7.31 9.49
N PRO A 44 5.53 -8.26 10.16
CA PRO A 44 5.48 -9.64 9.71
C PRO A 44 4.71 -9.75 8.39
N ILE A 45 5.34 -10.35 7.38
CA ILE A 45 4.73 -10.57 6.07
C ILE A 45 3.89 -11.85 6.11
N PRO A 46 2.67 -11.90 5.54
CA PRO A 46 1.85 -13.10 5.50
C PRO A 46 2.53 -14.27 4.78
N GLU A 47 2.18 -15.51 5.14
CA GLU A 47 2.71 -16.73 4.51
C GLU A 47 2.00 -17.10 3.19
N SER A 48 1.50 -16.09 2.47
CA SER A 48 0.79 -16.25 1.19
C SER A 48 1.29 -15.22 0.18
N LEU A 49 1.44 -15.65 -1.08
CA LEU A 49 1.81 -14.77 -2.20
C LEU A 49 0.73 -13.75 -2.53
N ASP A 50 -0.53 -14.14 -2.31
CA ASP A 50 -1.69 -13.34 -2.67
C ASP A 50 -2.10 -12.40 -1.52
N GLU A 51 -1.30 -12.34 -0.44
CA GLU A 51 -1.53 -11.46 0.71
C GLU A 51 -0.36 -10.50 0.91
N ALA A 52 -0.67 -9.30 1.38
CA ALA A 52 0.30 -8.31 1.83
C ALA A 52 -0.10 -7.81 3.22
N ALA A 53 0.89 -7.53 4.07
CA ALA A 53 0.67 -6.92 5.37
C ALA A 53 0.22 -5.47 5.20
N TRP A 54 -0.72 -5.05 6.03
CA TRP A 54 -1.09 -3.65 6.22
C TRP A 54 -0.86 -3.24 7.67
N TRP A 55 -0.21 -2.09 7.86
CA TRP A 55 -0.04 -1.42 9.15
C TRP A 55 -0.22 0.10 9.01
N GLY A 56 -0.44 0.79 10.12
CA GLY A 56 -0.64 2.24 10.15
C GLY A 56 -2.10 2.64 9.99
N VAL A 57 -2.33 3.80 9.37
CA VAL A 57 -3.69 4.35 9.22
C VAL A 57 -4.49 3.63 8.12
N GLY A 58 -5.81 3.79 8.14
CA GLY A 58 -6.70 3.28 7.11
C GLY A 58 -6.79 4.19 5.87
N LEU A 59 -7.54 3.74 4.86
CA LEU A 59 -7.77 4.48 3.62
C LEU A 59 -8.57 5.76 3.86
N GLY A 60 -8.19 6.83 3.17
CA GLY A 60 -8.82 8.14 3.30
C GLY A 60 -8.65 8.78 4.67
N ALA A 61 -7.74 8.29 5.52
CA ALA A 61 -7.39 8.96 6.76
C ALA A 61 -6.94 10.41 6.46
N PRO A 62 -7.22 11.39 7.34
CA PRO A 62 -6.83 12.78 7.11
C PRO A 62 -5.31 13.00 7.14
N ASN A 63 -4.57 12.12 7.82
CA ASN A 63 -3.13 12.20 7.99
C ASN A 63 -2.52 10.81 8.20
N GLY A 64 -1.21 10.71 7.98
CA GLY A 64 -0.41 9.52 8.29
C GLY A 64 -0.29 8.49 7.16
N ALA A 65 0.65 7.57 7.35
CA ALA A 65 0.96 6.51 6.39
C ALA A 65 0.11 5.24 6.59
N ALA A 66 -0.45 4.74 5.50
CA ALA A 66 -0.87 3.35 5.38
C ALA A 66 0.28 2.56 4.75
N VAL A 67 0.93 1.68 5.53
CA VAL A 67 2.10 0.90 5.10
C VAL A 67 1.64 -0.46 4.62
N LEU A 68 1.98 -0.81 3.38
CA LEU A 68 1.65 -2.09 2.76
C LEU A 68 2.94 -2.83 2.41
N SER A 69 3.14 -4.02 2.95
CA SER A 69 4.36 -4.81 2.72
C SER A 69 4.00 -6.16 2.12
N GLY A 70 4.57 -6.46 0.94
CA GLY A 70 4.27 -7.68 0.18
C GLY A 70 5.52 -8.34 -0.39
N HIS A 71 5.40 -9.63 -0.70
CA HIS A 71 6.49 -10.44 -1.25
C HIS A 71 6.87 -10.02 -2.67
N VAL A 72 8.18 -9.89 -2.92
CA VAL A 72 8.74 -9.87 -4.28
C VAL A 72 8.68 -11.25 -4.91
N ASN A 73 8.98 -12.28 -4.13
CA ASN A 73 8.76 -13.68 -4.46
C ASN A 73 8.61 -14.50 -3.19
N TRP A 74 8.01 -15.68 -3.32
CA TRP A 74 7.82 -16.63 -2.23
C TRP A 74 7.71 -18.03 -2.80
N ARG A 75 8.44 -18.99 -2.21
CA ARG A 75 8.46 -20.40 -2.62
C ARG A 75 8.66 -20.61 -4.14
N GLY A 76 9.57 -19.85 -4.73
CA GLY A 76 9.94 -19.97 -6.16
C GLY A 76 8.95 -19.31 -7.14
N ARG A 77 7.95 -18.57 -6.65
CA ARG A 77 7.01 -17.82 -7.50
C ARG A 77 7.15 -16.33 -7.26
N THR A 78 7.12 -15.54 -8.33
CA THR A 78 7.08 -14.08 -8.27
C THR A 78 5.78 -13.60 -7.62
N GLY A 79 5.90 -12.67 -6.69
CA GLY A 79 4.79 -12.07 -5.97
C GLY A 79 4.30 -10.78 -6.65
N PRO A 80 3.09 -10.30 -6.29
CA PRO A 80 2.50 -9.12 -6.91
C PRO A 80 3.35 -7.86 -6.72
N PHE A 81 4.07 -7.75 -5.61
CA PHE A 81 4.86 -6.58 -5.27
C PHE A 81 6.20 -6.51 -6.03
N ASP A 82 6.59 -7.55 -6.78
CA ASP A 82 7.70 -7.47 -7.74
C ASP A 82 7.53 -6.30 -8.73
N GLU A 83 6.27 -5.95 -9.03
CA GLU A 83 5.94 -4.83 -9.90
C GLU A 83 6.54 -3.49 -9.41
N LEU A 84 6.77 -3.33 -8.10
CA LEU A 84 7.36 -2.11 -7.55
C LEU A 84 8.79 -1.83 -8.05
N TRP A 85 9.50 -2.86 -8.53
CA TRP A 85 10.81 -2.71 -9.16
C TRP A 85 10.74 -2.00 -10.51
N ARG A 86 9.58 -2.07 -11.18
CA ARG A 86 9.28 -1.39 -12.44
C ARG A 86 8.31 -0.22 -12.26
N ALA A 87 8.05 0.18 -11.01
CA ALA A 87 7.17 1.30 -10.73
C ALA A 87 7.77 2.62 -11.20
N GLU A 88 6.89 3.52 -11.64
CA GLU A 88 7.24 4.84 -12.11
C GLU A 88 6.39 5.91 -11.41
N ARG A 89 6.98 7.10 -11.24
CA ARG A 89 6.23 8.26 -10.74
C ARG A 89 5.04 8.54 -11.66
N GLY A 90 3.91 8.87 -11.06
CA GLY A 90 2.66 9.10 -11.77
C GLY A 90 1.82 7.85 -11.99
N GLN A 91 2.33 6.64 -11.79
CA GLN A 91 1.51 5.43 -11.91
C GLN A 91 0.41 5.39 -10.83
N PRO A 92 -0.78 4.85 -11.19
CA PRO A 92 -1.87 4.70 -10.24
C PRO A 92 -1.65 3.48 -9.34
N VAL A 93 -2.08 3.61 -8.10
CA VAL A 93 -2.26 2.51 -7.15
C VAL A 93 -3.71 2.56 -6.67
N THR A 94 -4.45 1.47 -6.85
CA THR A 94 -5.85 1.41 -6.41
C THR A 94 -5.97 0.47 -5.22
N ILE A 95 -6.62 0.92 -4.17
CA ILE A 95 -6.92 0.08 -3.01
C ILE A 95 -8.42 0.07 -2.79
N SER A 96 -8.98 -1.12 -2.63
CA SER A 96 -10.36 -1.32 -2.22
C SER A 96 -10.44 -1.65 -0.73
N ASP A 97 -11.47 -1.14 -0.05
CA ASP A 97 -11.83 -1.63 1.29
C ASP A 97 -12.57 -2.96 1.21
N ALA A 98 -12.99 -3.48 2.37
CA ALA A 98 -13.78 -4.71 2.46
C ALA A 98 -15.20 -4.58 1.85
N ALA A 99 -15.71 -3.36 1.66
CA ALA A 99 -17.01 -3.10 1.03
C ALA A 99 -16.90 -2.93 -0.49
N GLY A 100 -15.69 -2.98 -1.06
CA GLY A 100 -15.42 -2.87 -2.50
C GLY A 100 -15.30 -1.43 -3.02
N LEU A 101 -15.39 -0.45 -2.13
CA LEU A 101 -15.19 0.95 -2.44
C LEU A 101 -13.72 1.20 -2.76
N ARG A 102 -13.43 2.12 -3.69
CA ARG A 102 -12.09 2.28 -4.27
C ARG A 102 -11.48 3.63 -3.93
N TRP A 103 -10.22 3.60 -3.52
CA TRP A 103 -9.35 4.76 -3.39
C TRP A 103 -8.23 4.65 -4.40
N THR A 104 -7.97 5.75 -5.10
CA THR A 104 -6.86 5.84 -6.03
C THR A 104 -5.79 6.74 -5.43
N TYR A 105 -4.55 6.28 -5.56
CA TYR A 105 -3.35 6.99 -5.18
C TYR A 105 -2.45 7.10 -6.40
N ARG A 106 -1.55 8.08 -6.41
CA ARG A 106 -0.57 8.29 -7.46
C ARG A 106 0.83 8.25 -6.87
N VAL A 107 1.72 7.49 -7.49
CA VAL A 107 3.12 7.39 -7.06
C VAL A 107 3.80 8.75 -7.17
N THR A 108 4.36 9.24 -6.06
CA THR A 108 5.08 10.52 -5.97
C THR A 108 6.57 10.32 -5.69
N GLU A 109 6.93 9.27 -4.95
CA GLU A 109 8.31 8.98 -4.57
C GLU A 109 8.62 7.50 -4.72
N ILE A 110 9.85 7.20 -5.15
CA ILE A 110 10.37 5.85 -5.27
C ILE A 110 11.79 5.86 -4.71
N LEU A 111 12.07 4.91 -3.81
CA LEU A 111 13.34 4.76 -3.13
C LEU A 111 13.75 3.29 -3.19
N THR A 112 15.06 3.05 -3.26
CA THR A 112 15.64 1.76 -2.93
C THR A 112 16.60 1.99 -1.78
N LEU A 113 16.37 1.33 -0.65
CA LEU A 113 17.18 1.48 0.56
C LEU A 113 17.77 0.13 0.93
N HIS A 114 19.04 0.12 1.35
CA HIS A 114 19.57 -1.07 2.02
C HIS A 114 18.83 -1.29 3.35
N LYS A 115 18.81 -2.54 3.82
CA LYS A 115 18.10 -2.90 5.06
C LYS A 115 18.57 -2.14 6.29
N ASP A 116 19.86 -1.84 6.37
CA ASP A 116 20.48 -1.06 7.45
C ASP A 116 20.18 0.45 7.36
N GLU A 117 19.76 0.94 6.20
CA GLU A 117 19.34 2.33 6.00
C GLU A 117 17.87 2.55 6.35
N LEU A 118 17.02 1.52 6.21
CA LEU A 118 15.58 1.62 6.46
C LEU A 118 15.22 2.26 7.81
N PRO A 119 15.87 1.92 8.95
CA PRO A 119 15.56 2.54 10.25
C PRO A 119 15.74 4.06 10.26
N ARG A 120 16.71 4.60 9.50
CA ARG A 120 16.97 6.04 9.41
C ARG A 120 15.87 6.78 8.65
N HIS A 121 15.17 6.09 7.74
CA HIS A 121 14.09 6.65 6.95
C HIS A 121 12.70 6.30 7.51
N ALA A 122 12.61 5.37 8.47
CA ALA A 122 11.35 4.86 9.01
C ALA A 122 10.45 5.97 9.57
N GLU A 123 11.01 6.93 10.30
CA GLU A 123 10.24 8.06 10.84
C GLU A 123 9.64 8.93 9.73
N ARG A 124 10.37 9.17 8.64
CA ARG A 124 9.83 9.95 7.51
C ARG A 124 8.77 9.15 6.74
N LEU A 125 9.01 7.86 6.52
CA LEU A 125 8.20 7.03 5.63
C LEU A 125 6.94 6.52 6.31
N PHE A 126 7.03 6.05 7.55
CA PHE A 126 5.97 5.25 8.19
C PHE A 126 5.21 5.98 9.29
N ASN A 127 5.52 7.25 9.56
CA ASN A 127 4.89 8.01 10.63
C ASN A 127 3.38 8.24 10.37
N ALA A 128 2.61 8.12 11.45
CA ALA A 128 1.17 8.38 11.51
C ALA A 128 0.80 9.88 11.45
N ARG A 129 1.79 10.77 11.47
CA ARG A 129 1.66 12.21 11.29
C ARG A 129 2.00 12.64 9.86
N GLY A 130 1.66 13.89 9.54
CA GLY A 130 1.88 14.48 8.22
C GLY A 130 0.82 14.08 7.19
N PRO A 131 0.97 14.50 5.92
CA PRO A 131 0.00 14.24 4.87
C PRO A 131 -0.32 12.75 4.72
N HIS A 132 -1.58 12.45 4.41
CA HIS A 132 -1.99 11.07 4.14
C HIS A 132 -1.29 10.53 2.90
N ARG A 133 -0.75 9.32 3.02
CA ARG A 133 -0.04 8.62 1.95
C ARG A 133 -0.14 7.11 2.14
N VAL A 134 0.05 6.39 1.05
CA VAL A 134 0.27 4.94 1.04
C VAL A 134 1.76 4.72 0.80
N VAL A 135 2.37 3.83 1.59
CA VAL A 135 3.76 3.42 1.41
C VAL A 135 3.80 1.93 1.13
N LEU A 136 4.16 1.58 -0.09
CA LEU A 136 4.32 0.21 -0.53
C LEU A 136 5.77 -0.20 -0.32
N VAL A 137 5.98 -1.38 0.26
CA VAL A 137 7.30 -1.91 0.57
C VAL A 137 7.39 -3.33 0.02
N THR A 138 8.49 -3.62 -0.66
CA THR A 138 8.85 -4.98 -1.00
C THR A 138 10.35 -5.19 -0.86
N CYS A 139 10.74 -6.43 -0.61
CA CYS A 139 12.15 -6.81 -0.60
C CYS A 139 12.71 -6.91 -2.03
N GLY A 140 14.02 -6.85 -2.19
CA GLY A 140 14.69 -7.24 -3.44
C GLY A 140 16.16 -6.81 -3.47
N GLY A 141 16.72 -6.63 -4.67
CA GLY A 141 18.17 -6.59 -4.84
C GLY A 141 18.78 -7.99 -4.75
N ASP A 142 20.06 -8.08 -4.43
CA ASP A 142 20.74 -9.38 -4.33
C ASP A 142 20.16 -10.22 -3.19
N PHE A 143 19.92 -11.50 -3.46
CA PHE A 143 19.64 -12.46 -2.41
C PHE A 143 20.95 -12.80 -1.69
N VAL A 144 21.04 -12.42 -0.41
CA VAL A 144 22.21 -12.67 0.45
C VAL A 144 22.05 -13.89 1.36
N GLY A 145 20.89 -14.55 1.33
CA GLY A 145 20.66 -15.77 2.10
C GLY A 145 20.55 -15.54 3.61
N GLY A 146 20.44 -16.64 4.36
CA GLY A 146 20.23 -16.59 5.82
C GLY A 146 18.88 -15.97 6.23
N THR A 147 18.81 -15.44 7.45
CA THR A 147 17.67 -14.64 7.94
C THR A 147 17.58 -13.27 7.26
N ASP A 148 18.67 -12.82 6.64
CA ASP A 148 18.76 -11.51 6.00
C ASP A 148 18.10 -11.47 4.63
N GLY A 149 17.86 -12.60 3.97
CA GLY A 149 17.09 -12.68 2.73
C GLY A 149 17.63 -11.79 1.62
N TYR A 150 16.88 -10.75 1.26
CA TYR A 150 17.28 -9.74 0.27
C TYR A 150 17.99 -8.55 0.91
N ARG A 151 18.97 -7.95 0.22
CA ARG A 151 19.73 -6.79 0.74
C ARG A 151 18.92 -5.50 0.82
N ASP A 152 17.96 -5.33 -0.09
CA ASP A 152 17.33 -4.04 -0.32
C ASP A 152 15.83 -4.09 -0.09
N ASN A 153 15.27 -2.92 0.20
CA ASN A 153 13.85 -2.66 0.18
C ASN A 153 13.55 -1.65 -0.93
N ARG A 154 12.62 -2.02 -1.80
CA ARG A 154 12.00 -1.09 -2.76
C ARG A 154 10.79 -0.47 -2.08
N ILE A 155 10.79 0.86 -2.01
CA ILE A 155 9.77 1.64 -1.33
C ILE A 155 9.14 2.59 -2.35
N VAL A 156 7.81 2.55 -2.41
CA VAL A 156 7.02 3.40 -3.30
C VAL A 156 6.03 4.19 -2.44
N VAL A 157 6.11 5.51 -2.48
CA VAL A 157 5.17 6.40 -1.80
C VAL A 157 4.15 6.88 -2.82
N ALA A 158 2.87 6.75 -2.48
CA ALA A 158 1.76 7.21 -3.29
C ALA A 158 0.82 8.10 -2.47
N GLU A 159 0.37 9.19 -3.07
CA GLU A 159 -0.50 10.17 -2.43
C GLU A 159 -1.92 10.08 -3.02
N PRO A 160 -2.97 10.40 -2.24
CA PRO A 160 -4.35 10.39 -2.74
C PRO A 160 -4.47 11.26 -3.99
N VAL A 161 -5.10 10.75 -5.04
CA VAL A 161 -5.59 11.67 -6.08
C VAL A 161 -6.79 12.41 -5.50
N SER A 162 -6.71 13.73 -5.45
CA SER A 162 -7.89 14.54 -5.14
C SER A 162 -9.02 14.12 -6.08
N PRO A 163 -10.28 13.99 -5.60
CA PRO A 163 -11.39 13.82 -6.51
C PRO A 163 -11.32 14.98 -7.51
N GLN A 164 -11.18 14.69 -8.80
CA GLN A 164 -11.43 15.70 -9.80
C GLN A 164 -12.88 16.11 -9.62
N ALA A 165 -13.10 17.32 -9.09
CA ALA A 165 -14.41 17.94 -9.14
C ALA A 165 -14.75 18.07 -10.62
N HIS A 166 -15.56 17.16 -11.15
CA HIS A 166 -16.24 17.39 -12.40
C HIS A 166 -17.20 18.57 -12.15
N LEU A 167 -16.73 19.77 -12.49
CA LEU A 167 -17.60 20.90 -12.79
C LEU A 167 -18.24 20.58 -14.14
N ASN A 168 -19.52 20.21 -14.12
CA ASN A 168 -20.41 20.34 -15.26
C ASN A 168 -21.77 20.83 -14.79
#